data_AF-D3Y4G9-F1
#
_entry.id   AF-D3Y4G9-F1
#
_cell.length_a   1.000
_cell.length_b   1.000
_cell.length_c   1.000
_cell.angle_alpha   90.00
_cell.angle_beta   90.00
_cell.angle_gamma   90.00
#
_symmetry.space_group_name_H-M   'P 1'
#
loop_
_entity.id
_entity.type
_entity.pdbx_description
1 polymer ?
#
loop_
_entity_poly.entity_id
_entity_poly.type
_entity_poly.pdbx_seq_one_letter_code
_entity_poly.pdbx_strand_id
1 'polypeptide(L)'
;SDVEPSIGNRARAILVDNEGDEEKPQEKDDLGDVKCNSFANNCNQVLKVFMYDLPSEFHFGLLGWKPQGAGVWPDLRAKVPAYPGGLNLQHSIEYWLTMDLLASEIPGIPRGGSAVRVQNSSEADVIFVPFFSSLSYNRYSKVNPHQKKSKNKSLQEKLVNFVTSQKEWKRSGGRDHIILAHHPNSMLNAR
;
A
#
# COMPACT_ATOMS: atom_id res chain seq x y z
N SER A 1 18.68 18.06 -74.13
CA SER A 1 18.78 16.98 -73.14
C SER A 1 18.02 17.43 -71.92
N ASP A 2 16.72 17.19 -71.94
CA ASP A 2 15.77 18.03 -71.22
C ASP A 2 15.17 17.30 -70.02
N VAL A 3 14.51 18.10 -69.19
CA VAL A 3 13.52 17.78 -68.15
C VAL A 3 13.98 17.96 -66.70
N GLU A 4 13.73 19.17 -66.22
CA GLU A 4 13.03 19.43 -64.95
C GLU A 4 11.61 19.96 -65.29
N PRO A 5 10.65 20.08 -64.34
CA PRO A 5 10.48 19.36 -63.07
C PRO A 5 9.01 18.91 -62.86
N SER A 6 8.60 18.71 -61.59
CA SER A 6 7.27 19.08 -61.04
C SER A 6 6.15 18.03 -60.85
N ILE A 7 5.69 17.93 -59.58
CA ILE A 7 4.30 17.70 -59.06
C ILE A 7 3.46 16.50 -59.55
N GLY A 8 2.84 15.76 -58.60
CA GLY A 8 1.56 15.07 -58.88
C GLY A 8 1.10 13.99 -57.88
N ASN A 9 0.05 14.27 -57.11
CA ASN A 9 -0.69 13.25 -56.32
C ASN A 9 -1.55 12.34 -57.23
N ARG A 10 -1.72 11.06 -56.88
CA ARG A 10 -3.06 10.46 -56.58
C ARG A 10 -3.02 8.98 -56.18
N ALA A 11 -4.09 8.53 -55.55
CA ALA A 11 -4.32 7.15 -55.13
C ALA A 11 -4.73 6.22 -56.28
N ARG A 12 -4.60 4.90 -56.07
CA ARG A 12 -5.32 3.88 -56.83
C ARG A 12 -6.47 3.31 -56.01
N ALA A 13 -7.68 3.41 -56.55
CA ALA A 13 -8.80 2.59 -56.11
C ALA A 13 -8.81 1.27 -56.89
N ILE A 14 -9.47 0.25 -56.33
CA ILE A 14 -9.88 -0.95 -57.06
C ILE A 14 -11.39 -1.12 -56.82
N LEU A 15 -12.13 -1.20 -57.92
CA LEU A 15 -13.51 -1.67 -58.02
C LEU A 15 -13.43 -3.08 -58.64
N VAL A 16 -14.42 -3.98 -58.58
CA VAL A 16 -15.81 -3.95 -58.07
C VAL A 16 -16.03 -5.30 -57.30
N ASP A 17 -17.20 -5.84 -56.94
CA ASP A 17 -18.62 -5.54 -57.18
C ASP A 17 -19.52 -6.03 -56.02
N ASN A 18 -20.84 -5.85 -56.14
CA ASN A 18 -21.86 -6.37 -55.22
C ASN A 18 -22.56 -7.63 -55.78
N GLU A 19 -22.62 -8.70 -54.98
CA GLU A 19 -23.84 -9.51 -54.81
C GLU A 19 -24.06 -9.69 -53.30
N GLY A 20 -25.31 -9.82 -52.86
CA GLY A 20 -25.67 -9.67 -51.44
C GLY A 20 -26.54 -10.80 -50.89
N ASP A 21 -26.30 -11.13 -49.62
CA ASP A 21 -27.16 -11.95 -48.76
C ASP A 21 -27.42 -11.19 -47.45
N GLU A 22 -28.64 -11.29 -46.90
CA GLU A 22 -29.03 -10.63 -45.65
C GLU A 22 -28.58 -11.43 -44.42
N GLU A 23 -27.38 -11.18 -43.90
CA GLU A 23 -27.02 -11.69 -42.57
C GLU A 23 -27.87 -11.03 -41.48
N LYS A 24 -28.65 -11.87 -40.76
CA LYS A 24 -29.47 -11.46 -39.63
C LYS A 24 -28.59 -10.87 -38.51
N PRO A 25 -29.13 -9.93 -37.70
CA PRO A 25 -28.45 -9.50 -36.47
C PRO A 25 -28.17 -10.72 -35.59
N GLN A 26 -26.89 -10.98 -35.31
CA GLN A 26 -26.51 -12.04 -34.38
C GLN A 26 -27.02 -11.73 -32.97
N GLU A 27 -27.33 -12.81 -32.26
CA GLU A 27 -28.03 -12.77 -30.99
C GLU A 27 -27.19 -12.07 -29.92
N LYS A 28 -27.85 -11.38 -28.98
CA LYS A 28 -27.13 -10.80 -27.85
C LYS A 28 -26.70 -11.94 -26.93
N ASP A 29 -25.40 -12.18 -26.84
CA ASP A 29 -24.81 -12.92 -25.73
C ASP A 29 -25.14 -12.17 -24.43
N ASP A 30 -26.22 -12.61 -23.79
CA ASP A 30 -26.68 -12.07 -22.52
C ASP A 30 -25.74 -12.59 -21.43
N LEU A 31 -24.56 -11.95 -21.33
CA LEU A 31 -23.64 -12.06 -20.20
C LEU A 31 -24.36 -11.53 -18.96
N GLY A 32 -25.24 -12.37 -18.42
CA GLY A 32 -26.21 -12.01 -17.40
C GLY A 32 -25.50 -11.33 -16.25
N ASP A 33 -25.98 -10.12 -15.92
CA ASP A 33 -25.48 -9.26 -14.85
C ASP A 33 -25.11 -10.13 -13.64
N VAL A 34 -23.80 -10.26 -13.36
CA VAL A 34 -23.26 -11.05 -12.24
C VAL A 34 -23.48 -10.26 -10.96
N LYS A 35 -24.75 -10.10 -10.67
CA LYS A 35 -25.33 -9.43 -9.52
C LYS A 35 -24.86 -10.19 -8.29
N CYS A 36 -23.96 -9.57 -7.53
CA CYS A 36 -23.43 -10.07 -6.27
C CYS A 36 -24.53 -10.17 -5.19
N ASN A 37 -25.46 -11.09 -5.39
CA ASN A 37 -26.58 -11.35 -4.51
C ASN A 37 -26.06 -11.85 -3.15
N SER A 38 -26.55 -11.23 -2.07
CA SER A 38 -26.29 -11.62 -0.68
C SER A 38 -24.89 -11.38 -0.09
N PHE A 39 -24.40 -10.13 -0.16
CA PHE A 39 -23.61 -9.56 0.95
C PHE A 39 -24.36 -8.48 1.76
N ALA A 40 -25.52 -8.02 1.28
CA ALA A 40 -26.25 -6.86 1.80
C ALA A 40 -26.74 -6.94 3.27
N ASN A 41 -26.66 -8.12 3.92
CA ASN A 41 -27.15 -8.34 5.27
C ASN A 41 -26.04 -8.43 6.35
N ASN A 42 -24.77 -8.15 6.01
CA ASN A 42 -23.68 -8.09 7.01
C ASN A 42 -22.56 -7.09 6.67
N CYS A 43 -22.88 -5.99 5.97
CA CYS A 43 -21.92 -4.96 5.55
C CYS A 43 -21.23 -4.17 6.69
N ASN A 44 -21.54 -4.47 7.96
CA ASN A 44 -21.04 -3.76 9.14
C ASN A 44 -19.88 -4.48 9.86
N GLN A 45 -19.29 -5.51 9.27
CA GLN A 45 -18.15 -6.22 9.90
C GLN A 45 -16.85 -5.40 9.76
N VAL A 46 -16.57 -4.61 10.79
CA VAL A 46 -15.34 -3.83 10.95
C VAL A 46 -14.17 -4.75 11.30
N LEU A 47 -13.06 -4.66 10.55
CA LEU A 47 -11.83 -5.40 10.83
C LEU A 47 -11.16 -4.88 12.10
N LYS A 48 -10.93 -5.75 13.09
CA LYS A 48 -10.22 -5.42 14.32
C LYS A 48 -8.73 -5.67 14.15
N VAL A 49 -7.94 -4.61 14.23
CA VAL A 49 -6.50 -4.65 14.00
C VAL A 49 -5.76 -4.37 15.31
N PHE A 50 -5.03 -5.35 15.83
CA PHE A 50 -4.01 -5.04 16.85
C PHE A 50 -2.79 -4.45 16.13
N MET A 51 -2.19 -3.40 16.67
CA MET A 51 -1.01 -2.78 16.06
C MET A 51 0.08 -2.63 17.11
N TYR A 52 1.25 -3.23 16.85
CA TYR A 52 2.37 -3.20 17.78
C TYR A 52 2.88 -1.77 18.03
N ASP A 53 3.10 -1.45 19.30
CA ASP A 53 3.85 -0.29 19.76
C ASP A 53 5.35 -0.44 19.46
N LEU A 54 5.70 -0.43 18.16
CA LEU A 54 7.08 -0.44 17.69
C LEU A 54 7.83 0.82 18.17
N PRO A 55 9.13 0.74 18.49
CA PRO A 55 9.97 1.91 18.70
C PRO A 55 9.94 2.91 17.54
N SER A 56 10.08 4.21 17.83
CA SER A 56 9.93 5.25 16.81
C SER A 56 10.94 5.19 15.65
N GLU A 57 12.06 4.45 15.78
CA GLU A 57 13.01 4.23 14.67
C GLU A 57 12.43 3.43 13.49
N PHE A 58 11.27 2.77 13.67
CA PHE A 58 10.57 2.02 12.63
C PHE A 58 9.51 2.83 11.86
N HIS A 59 9.03 3.96 12.41
CA HIS A 59 7.90 4.72 11.83
C HIS A 59 8.11 6.24 11.87
N PHE A 60 7.39 6.99 12.70
CA PHE A 60 7.41 8.46 12.73
C PHE A 60 8.79 9.05 13.05
N GLY A 61 9.68 8.32 13.73
CA GLY A 61 11.09 8.73 13.90
C GLY A 61 11.89 8.73 12.59
N LEU A 62 11.48 7.97 11.57
CA LEU A 62 12.01 8.07 10.21
C LEU A 62 11.59 9.39 9.53
N LEU A 63 10.50 10.01 9.98
CA LEU A 63 10.06 11.36 9.58
C LEU A 63 10.75 12.48 10.38
N GLY A 64 11.53 12.15 11.42
CA GLY A 64 12.16 13.12 12.33
C GLY A 64 11.27 13.57 13.50
N TRP A 65 10.08 12.98 13.66
CA TRP A 65 9.29 13.13 14.88
C TRP A 65 10.02 12.49 16.07
N LYS A 66 9.76 13.01 17.28
CA LYS A 66 10.33 12.50 18.54
C LYS A 66 9.20 12.15 19.51
N PRO A 67 9.29 10.99 20.20
CA PRO A 67 8.40 10.65 21.32
C PRO A 67 8.25 11.77 22.33
N GLN A 68 7.04 11.88 22.89
CA GLN A 68 6.70 12.81 23.97
C GLN A 68 6.28 11.98 25.18
N GLY A 69 7.06 12.04 26.26
CA GLY A 69 6.94 11.10 27.37
C GLY A 69 7.24 9.65 26.95
N ALA A 70 6.45 8.70 27.45
CA ALA A 70 6.65 7.27 27.20
C ALA A 70 5.94 6.73 25.93
N GLY A 71 5.10 7.52 25.28
CA GLY A 71 4.29 7.07 24.13
C GLY A 71 5.10 6.98 22.84
N VAL A 72 4.91 5.91 22.05
CA VAL A 72 5.56 5.74 20.74
C VAL A 72 4.80 6.42 19.59
N TRP A 73 3.60 6.96 19.82
CA TRP A 73 2.74 7.56 18.79
C TRP A 73 2.66 9.09 18.88
N PRO A 74 2.51 9.79 17.75
CA PRO A 74 2.16 11.21 17.74
C PRO A 74 0.73 11.44 18.24
N ASP A 75 0.49 12.50 19.01
CA ASP A 75 -0.87 12.97 19.26
C ASP A 75 -1.44 13.64 17.99
N LEU A 76 -2.40 12.94 17.38
CA LEU A 76 -3.07 13.40 16.16
C LEU A 76 -4.02 14.59 16.41
N ARG A 77 -4.44 14.83 17.66
CA ARG A 77 -5.23 16.02 18.04
C ARG A 77 -4.35 17.28 18.07
N ALA A 78 -3.09 17.15 18.50
CA ALA A 78 -2.16 18.28 18.60
C ALA A 78 -1.37 18.55 17.32
N LYS A 79 -0.67 17.54 16.74
CA LYS A 79 0.12 17.72 15.52
C LYS A 79 0.45 16.42 14.80
N VAL A 80 -0.16 16.24 13.63
CA VAL A 80 0.19 15.20 12.66
C VAL A 80 1.61 15.44 12.10
N PRO A 81 2.54 14.45 12.13
CA PRO A 81 3.85 14.57 11.49
C PRO A 81 3.74 14.51 9.97
N ALA A 82 4.08 15.61 9.28
CA ALA A 82 3.93 15.69 7.83
C ALA A 82 4.76 14.63 7.07
N TYR A 83 4.10 13.93 6.14
CA TYR A 83 4.75 12.98 5.24
C TYR A 83 5.51 13.72 4.11
N PRO A 84 6.74 13.31 3.74
CA PRO A 84 7.54 13.99 2.71
C PRO A 84 6.94 13.83 1.30
N GLY A 85 6.85 14.94 0.57
CA GLY A 85 6.43 14.95 -0.83
C GLY A 85 7.47 14.40 -1.82
N GLY A 86 7.25 14.69 -3.10
CA GLY A 86 8.07 14.20 -4.21
C GLY A 86 8.00 12.67 -4.34
N LEU A 87 9.12 12.05 -4.70
CA LEU A 87 9.22 10.60 -4.94
C LEU A 87 8.76 9.73 -3.75
N ASN A 88 8.82 10.25 -2.52
CA ASN A 88 8.35 9.50 -1.34
C ASN A 88 6.82 9.32 -1.30
N LEU A 89 6.04 10.22 -1.94
CA LEU A 89 4.58 10.21 -1.87
C LEU A 89 3.98 8.92 -2.45
N GLN A 90 4.65 8.36 -3.47
CA GLN A 90 4.31 7.10 -4.13
C GLN A 90 4.45 5.86 -3.21
N HIS A 91 5.06 6.00 -2.02
CA HIS A 91 5.22 4.92 -1.05
C HIS A 91 4.85 5.36 0.37
N SER A 92 3.68 5.97 0.51
CA SER A 92 3.16 6.54 1.75
C SER A 92 2.11 5.68 2.47
N ILE A 93 1.75 4.51 1.93
CA ILE A 93 0.65 3.68 2.43
C ILE A 93 0.88 3.17 3.87
N GLU A 94 2.11 2.85 4.24
CA GLU A 94 2.46 2.43 5.61
C GLU A 94 2.17 3.55 6.64
N TYR A 95 2.40 4.81 6.25
CA TYR A 95 2.09 5.98 7.06
C TYR A 95 0.58 6.22 7.13
N TRP A 96 -0.14 6.20 5.99
CA TRP A 96 -1.58 6.49 5.97
C TRP A 96 -2.41 5.45 6.73
N LEU A 97 -2.07 4.16 6.64
CA LEU A 97 -2.77 3.12 7.41
C LEU A 97 -2.44 3.17 8.91
N THR A 98 -1.21 3.53 9.28
CA THR A 98 -0.86 3.79 10.70
C THR A 98 -1.65 5.00 11.24
N MET A 99 -1.79 6.05 10.43
CA MET A 99 -2.57 7.24 10.74
C MET A 99 -4.07 6.94 10.90
N ASP A 100 -4.67 6.17 9.99
CA ASP A 100 -6.10 5.80 10.04
C ASP A 100 -6.41 4.90 11.26
N LEU A 101 -5.56 3.90 11.52
CA LEU A 101 -5.68 3.04 12.70
C LEU A 101 -5.55 3.82 14.01
N LEU A 102 -4.59 4.74 14.13
CA LEU A 102 -4.48 5.63 15.29
C LEU A 102 -5.67 6.59 15.41
N ALA A 103 -6.17 7.12 14.30
CA ALA A 103 -7.35 7.99 14.29
C ALA A 103 -8.65 7.23 14.64
N SER A 104 -8.71 5.93 14.39
CA SER A 104 -9.88 5.09 14.70
C SER A 104 -10.17 4.98 16.21
N GLU A 105 -9.14 5.18 17.06
CA GLU A 105 -9.25 5.24 18.52
C GLU A 105 -9.80 6.58 19.03
N ILE A 106 -9.92 7.60 18.17
CA ILE A 106 -10.16 9.00 18.57
C ILE A 106 -11.64 9.38 18.37
N PRO A 107 -12.43 9.58 19.44
CA PRO A 107 -13.81 10.01 19.31
C PRO A 107 -13.90 11.38 18.61
N GLY A 108 -14.80 11.46 17.63
CA GLY A 108 -15.12 12.66 16.86
C GLY A 108 -14.45 12.79 15.49
N ILE A 109 -13.49 11.91 15.12
CA ILE A 109 -12.88 11.92 13.78
C ILE A 109 -13.77 11.10 12.81
N PRO A 110 -14.23 11.68 11.67
CA PRO A 110 -14.88 10.93 10.60
C PRO A 110 -13.90 9.93 9.97
N ARG A 111 -14.32 8.68 9.79
CA ARG A 111 -13.48 7.59 9.25
C ARG A 111 -14.29 6.68 8.33
N GLY A 112 -13.60 5.99 7.41
CA GLY A 112 -14.23 5.05 6.46
C GLY A 112 -14.86 3.81 7.10
N GLY A 113 -14.55 3.53 8.38
CA GLY A 113 -15.21 2.51 9.19
C GLY A 113 -14.81 1.06 8.88
N SER A 114 -14.02 0.79 7.85
CA SER A 114 -13.64 -0.56 7.42
C SER A 114 -12.75 -1.30 8.42
N ALA A 115 -11.94 -0.57 9.20
CA ALA A 115 -11.09 -1.11 10.25
C ALA A 115 -11.11 -0.23 11.51
N VAL A 116 -10.78 -0.83 12.66
CA VAL A 116 -10.48 -0.13 13.91
C VAL A 116 -9.28 -0.77 14.59
N ARG A 117 -8.46 0.05 15.26
CA ARG A 117 -7.41 -0.45 16.16
C ARG A 117 -8.04 -0.98 17.44
N VAL A 118 -7.56 -2.14 17.89
CA VAL A 118 -7.83 -2.67 19.24
C VAL A 118 -6.54 -2.73 20.05
N GLN A 119 -6.65 -2.47 21.35
CA GLN A 119 -5.52 -2.42 22.28
C GLN A 119 -5.08 -3.82 22.77
N ASN A 120 -5.87 -4.86 22.51
CA ASN A 120 -5.62 -6.21 22.99
C ASN A 120 -5.50 -7.21 21.83
N SER A 121 -4.39 -7.94 21.78
CA SER A 121 -4.09 -8.93 20.73
C SER A 121 -4.89 -10.24 20.80
N SER A 122 -5.76 -10.42 21.80
CA SER A 122 -6.79 -11.47 21.81
C SER A 122 -8.13 -11.05 21.20
N GLU A 123 -8.32 -9.75 20.90
CA GLU A 123 -9.56 -9.21 20.34
C GLU A 123 -9.46 -8.89 18.84
N ALA A 124 -8.27 -9.05 18.25
CA ALA A 124 -7.97 -8.69 16.87
C ALA A 124 -8.14 -9.87 15.90
N ASP A 125 -8.63 -9.56 14.70
CA ASP A 125 -8.68 -10.49 13.57
C ASP A 125 -7.30 -10.60 12.90
N VAL A 126 -6.53 -9.50 12.87
CA VAL A 126 -5.19 -9.40 12.29
C VAL A 126 -4.27 -8.48 13.11
N ILE A 127 -2.95 -8.64 12.93
CA ILE A 127 -1.91 -7.86 13.61
C ILE A 127 -1.14 -7.04 12.59
N PHE A 128 -1.24 -5.72 12.66
CA PHE A 128 -0.46 -4.82 11.82
C PHE A 128 0.91 -4.52 12.45
N VAL A 129 1.95 -4.55 11.60
CA VAL A 129 3.34 -4.24 11.95
C VAL A 129 3.71 -2.90 11.30
N PRO A 130 3.62 -1.76 12.03
CA PRO A 130 3.77 -0.42 11.48
C PRO A 130 5.25 -0.04 11.26
N PHE A 131 5.91 -0.72 10.33
CA PHE A 131 7.24 -0.35 9.82
C PHE A 131 7.08 0.44 8.53
N PHE A 132 7.58 1.67 8.47
CA PHE A 132 7.58 2.47 7.24
C PHE A 132 8.74 2.03 6.34
N SER A 133 8.65 0.79 5.85
CA SER A 133 9.71 0.08 5.11
C SER A 133 10.18 0.86 3.89
N SER A 134 9.27 1.51 3.16
CA SER A 134 9.60 2.32 1.99
C SER A 134 10.38 3.58 2.34
N LEU A 135 10.03 4.28 3.43
CA LEU A 135 10.81 5.42 3.93
C LEU A 135 12.18 4.99 4.46
N SER A 136 12.26 3.84 5.13
CA SER A 136 13.52 3.25 5.56
C SER A 136 14.43 2.96 4.36
N TYR A 137 13.90 2.37 3.29
CA TYR A 137 14.65 2.14 2.06
C TYR A 137 15.08 3.44 1.38
N ASN A 138 14.16 4.38 1.15
CA ASN A 138 14.46 5.65 0.45
C ASN A 138 15.54 6.47 1.18
N ARG A 139 15.52 6.49 2.51
CA ARG A 139 16.49 7.25 3.33
C ARG A 139 17.78 6.49 3.60
N TYR A 140 17.74 5.16 3.73
CA TYR A 140 18.79 4.37 4.37
C TYR A 140 19.18 3.07 3.66
N SER A 141 18.79 2.87 2.39
CA SER A 141 19.23 1.74 1.56
C SER A 141 20.73 1.73 1.28
N LYS A 142 21.32 2.92 1.03
CA LYS A 142 22.75 3.10 0.74
C LYS A 142 23.64 2.71 1.93
N VAL A 143 24.78 2.12 1.64
CA VAL A 143 25.81 1.75 2.61
C VAL A 143 26.84 2.88 2.71
N ASN A 144 27.19 3.31 3.93
CA ASN A 144 28.27 4.29 4.13
C ASN A 144 29.64 3.59 3.98
N PRO A 145 30.70 4.24 3.43
CA PRO A 145 32.01 3.60 3.21
C PRO A 145 32.64 2.95 4.45
N HIS A 146 32.33 3.43 5.64
CA HIS A 146 32.83 2.91 6.92
C HIS A 146 31.92 1.85 7.57
N GLN A 147 30.88 1.36 6.88
CA GLN A 147 29.88 0.43 7.42
C GLN A 147 29.71 -0.79 6.51
N LYS A 148 29.67 -2.01 7.08
CA LYS A 148 29.44 -3.25 6.33
C LYS A 148 27.98 -3.48 5.91
N LYS A 149 27.08 -2.56 6.28
CA LYS A 149 25.62 -2.77 6.36
C LYS A 149 24.91 -1.43 6.33
N SER A 150 23.84 -1.30 5.54
CA SER A 150 23.03 -0.08 5.50
C SER A 150 22.06 0.01 6.68
N LYS A 151 21.67 1.22 7.09
CA LYS A 151 20.72 1.39 8.21
C LYS A 151 19.34 0.78 7.89
N ASN A 152 18.92 0.72 6.63
CA ASN A 152 17.71 0.00 6.23
C ASN A 152 17.81 -1.51 6.57
N LYS A 153 18.92 -2.17 6.22
CA LYS A 153 19.15 -3.58 6.58
C LYS A 153 19.22 -3.78 8.10
N SER A 154 19.78 -2.80 8.83
CA SER A 154 19.73 -2.81 10.31
C SER A 154 18.32 -2.75 10.88
N LEU A 155 17.43 -1.96 10.28
CA LEU A 155 16.03 -1.89 10.71
C LEU A 155 15.26 -3.17 10.37
N GLN A 156 15.46 -3.76 9.19
CA GLN A 156 14.84 -5.05 8.84
C GLN A 156 15.26 -6.17 9.80
N GLU A 157 16.55 -6.34 10.10
CA GLU A 157 17.02 -7.36 11.06
C GLU A 157 16.49 -7.10 12.49
N LYS A 158 16.46 -5.84 12.95
CA LYS A 158 15.83 -5.50 14.24
C LYS A 158 14.33 -5.82 14.26
N LEU A 159 13.62 -5.56 13.17
CA LEU A 159 12.17 -5.79 13.07
C LEU A 159 11.85 -7.28 13.15
N VAL A 160 12.58 -8.13 12.41
CA VAL A 160 12.43 -9.60 12.48
C VAL A 160 12.66 -10.08 13.91
N ASN A 161 13.74 -9.64 14.56
CA ASN A 161 14.02 -10.01 15.95
C ASN A 161 12.93 -9.53 16.93
N PHE A 162 12.40 -8.31 16.75
CA PHE A 162 11.30 -7.79 17.57
C PHE A 162 10.05 -8.63 17.38
N VAL A 163 9.57 -8.80 16.14
CA VAL A 163 8.28 -9.44 15.84
C VAL A 163 8.31 -10.93 16.18
N THR A 164 9.37 -11.65 15.81
CA THR A 164 9.48 -13.11 16.10
C THR A 164 9.57 -13.42 17.61
N SER A 165 10.00 -12.45 18.43
CA SER A 165 10.04 -12.60 19.89
C SER A 165 8.66 -12.51 20.56
N GLN A 166 7.64 -11.95 19.89
CA GLN A 166 6.33 -11.66 20.48
C GLN A 166 5.49 -12.92 20.73
N LYS A 167 4.57 -12.84 21.71
CA LYS A 167 3.67 -13.95 22.06
C LYS A 167 2.71 -14.31 20.93
N GLU A 168 2.27 -13.32 20.14
CA GLU A 168 1.33 -13.54 19.04
C GLU A 168 2.01 -14.21 17.85
N TRP A 169 3.24 -13.81 17.50
CA TRP A 169 4.00 -14.50 16.45
C TRP A 169 4.25 -15.97 16.82
N LYS A 170 4.55 -16.25 18.10
CA LYS A 170 4.70 -17.62 18.61
C LYS A 170 3.38 -18.41 18.59
N ARG A 171 2.22 -17.74 18.70
CA ARG A 171 0.87 -18.33 18.56
C ARG A 171 0.54 -18.66 17.10
N SER A 172 0.81 -17.75 16.17
CA SER A 172 0.32 -17.84 14.79
C SER A 172 1.35 -18.30 13.76
N GLY A 173 2.64 -18.31 14.11
CA GLY A 173 3.73 -18.47 13.15
C GLY A 173 3.84 -17.31 12.15
N GLY A 174 3.27 -16.14 12.46
CA GLY A 174 3.23 -14.98 11.56
C GLY A 174 2.02 -14.92 10.60
N ARG A 175 1.11 -15.90 10.64
CA ARG A 175 0.00 -16.00 9.67
C ARG A 175 -1.07 -14.90 9.81
N ASP A 176 -1.15 -14.25 10.96
CA ASP A 176 -2.04 -13.10 11.23
C ASP A 176 -1.28 -11.75 11.16
N HIS A 177 0.01 -11.74 10.79
CA HIS A 177 0.84 -10.52 10.76
C HIS A 177 0.88 -9.86 9.38
N ILE A 178 0.40 -8.62 9.31
CA ILE A 178 0.46 -7.76 8.12
C ILE A 178 1.68 -6.84 8.22
N ILE A 179 2.65 -7.03 7.32
CA ILE A 179 3.80 -6.13 7.12
C ILE A 179 3.71 -5.54 5.71
N LEU A 180 3.80 -4.21 5.58
CA LEU A 180 3.68 -3.54 4.28
C LEU A 180 5.05 -3.20 3.68
N ALA A 181 5.18 -3.47 2.38
CA ALA A 181 6.43 -3.40 1.62
C ALA A 181 6.22 -2.69 0.27
N HIS A 182 5.61 -1.49 0.27
CA HIS A 182 5.08 -0.86 -0.95
C HIS A 182 6.16 -0.48 -1.99
N HIS A 183 7.31 0.02 -1.54
CA HIS A 183 8.48 0.11 -2.41
C HIS A 183 9.05 -1.31 -2.61
N PRO A 184 9.24 -1.82 -3.85
CA PRO A 184 9.50 -3.24 -4.11
C PRO A 184 10.77 -3.78 -3.45
N ASN A 185 11.79 -2.93 -3.23
CA ASN A 185 13.03 -3.32 -2.58
C ASN A 185 13.04 -3.13 -1.04
N SER A 186 11.92 -2.69 -0.45
CA SER A 186 11.85 -2.22 0.95
C SER A 186 12.06 -3.28 2.03
N MET A 187 11.91 -4.57 1.69
CA MET A 187 11.98 -5.72 2.61
C MET A 187 12.92 -6.84 2.11
N LEU A 188 13.84 -6.57 1.18
CA LEU A 188 14.68 -7.60 0.53
C LEU A 188 15.55 -8.48 1.45
N ASN A 189 15.77 -8.13 2.72
CA ASN A 189 16.51 -8.95 3.69
C ASN A 189 15.61 -9.59 4.78
N ALA A 190 14.30 -9.41 4.68
CA ALA A 190 13.29 -9.90 5.62
C ALA A 190 11.99 -10.31 4.89
N ARG A 191 12.15 -10.89 3.70
CA ARG A 191 11.10 -11.52 2.88
C ARG A 191 11.38 -13.02 2.78
#